data_AF-A0A2H0AU18-F1
#
_entry.id   AF-A0A2H0AU18-F1
#
_cell.length_a   1.000
_cell.length_b   1.000
_cell.length_c   1.000
_cell.angle_alpha   90.00
_cell.angle_beta   90.00
_cell.angle_gamma   90.00
#
_symmetry.space_group_name_H-M   'P 1'
#
loop_
_entity.id
_entity.type
_entity.pdbx_description
1 polymer ?
#
loop_
_entity_poly.entity_id
_entity_poly.type
_entity_poly.pdbx_seq_one_letter_code
_entity_poly.pdbx_strand_id
1 'polypeptide(L)' 'RNKWSSCSSKGNVTLSSELTGLPREVAEYVIVHELLHLIVPNHGKTFKALLAAYLPQWEELHNQLITYSTLGLAQNS' A
#
# COMPACT_ATOMS: atom_id res chain seq x y z
N ARG A 1 -9.20 4.47 -5.52
CA ARG A 1 -7.82 3.93 -5.42
C ARG A 1 -7.21 4.15 -6.80
N ASN A 2 -6.25 5.05 -7.02
CA ASN A 2 -4.83 4.69 -7.08
C ASN A 2 -3.99 5.98 -7.31
N LYS A 3 -3.60 6.67 -6.24
CA LYS A 3 -2.55 7.70 -6.34
C LYS A 3 -1.15 7.09 -6.24
N TRP A 4 -1.05 5.98 -5.51
CA TRP A 4 0.22 5.39 -5.08
C TRP A 4 0.58 4.08 -5.79
N SER A 5 -0.40 3.26 -6.14
CA SER A 5 -0.17 1.93 -6.71
C SER A 5 -1.43 1.35 -7.36
N SER A 6 -1.28 0.31 -8.17
CA SER A 6 -2.38 -0.51 -8.68
C SER A 6 -1.92 -1.94 -8.97
N CYS A 7 -2.79 -2.92 -8.78
CA CYS A 7 -2.60 -4.29 -9.24
C CYS A 7 -3.69 -4.65 -10.26
N SER A 8 -3.28 -5.18 -11.41
CA SER A 8 -4.21 -5.69 -12.42
C SER A 8 -4.58 -7.14 -12.15
N SER A 9 -5.77 -7.57 -12.60
CA SER A 9 -6.21 -8.98 -12.51
C SER A 9 -5.31 -9.97 -13.28
N LYS A 10 -4.37 -9.46 -14.09
CA LYS A 10 -3.36 -10.25 -14.82
C LYS A 10 -2.06 -10.42 -14.02
N GLY A 11 -1.99 -9.93 -12.78
CA GLY A 11 -0.81 -10.04 -11.92
C GLY A 11 0.27 -8.98 -12.15
N ASN A 12 -0.03 -7.92 -12.91
CA ASN A 12 0.90 -6.79 -13.02
C ASN A 12 0.69 -5.83 -11.85
N VAL A 13 1.76 -5.55 -11.10
CA VAL A 13 1.82 -4.51 -10.07
C VAL A 13 2.47 -3.27 -10.66
N THR A 14 1.78 -2.14 -10.56
CA THR A 14 2.27 -0.82 -10.95
C THR A 14 2.39 0.03 -9.70
N LEU A 15 3.57 0.63 -9.52
CA LEU A 15 3.87 1.54 -8.42
C LEU A 15 4.04 2.96 -8.98
N SER A 16 3.46 3.94 -8.31
CA SER A 16 3.59 5.36 -8.68
C SER A 16 4.94 5.89 -8.23
N SER A 17 5.55 6.77 -9.02
CA SER A 17 6.77 7.48 -8.61
C SER A 17 6.55 8.36 -7.39
N GLU A 18 5.31 8.77 -7.10
CA GLU A 18 4.99 9.57 -5.91
C GLU A 18 5.33 8.83 -4.60
N LEU A 19 5.39 7.49 -4.61
CA LEU A 19 5.79 6.70 -3.45
C LEU A 19 7.15 7.11 -2.86
N THR A 20 8.04 7.70 -3.66
CA THR A 20 9.35 8.18 -3.19
C THR A 20 9.23 9.38 -2.23
N GLY A 21 8.11 10.11 -2.27
CA GLY A 21 7.81 11.21 -1.35
C GLY A 21 7.16 10.77 -0.03
N LEU A 22 6.82 9.49 0.12
CA LEU A 22 6.28 8.96 1.36
C LEU A 22 7.39 8.52 2.31
N PRO A 23 7.14 8.51 3.64
CA PRO A 23 8.00 7.80 4.56
C PRO A 23 8.19 6.34 4.14
N ARG A 24 9.40 5.82 4.35
CA ARG A 24 9.80 4.47 3.91
C ARG A 24 8.80 3.38 4.34
N GLU A 25 8.34 3.42 5.59
CA GLU A 25 7.43 2.40 6.13
C GLU A 25 6.05 2.44 5.47
N VAL A 26 5.58 3.64 5.08
CA VAL A 26 4.31 3.81 4.38
C VAL A 26 4.43 3.36 2.93
N ALA A 27 5.57 3.64 2.27
CA ALA A 27 5.85 3.10 0.94
C ALA A 27 5.96 1.58 0.95
N GLU A 28 6.62 0.99 1.95
CA GLU A 28 6.73 -0.45 2.16
C GLU A 28 5.36 -1.09 2.37
N TYR A 29 4.48 -0.47 3.16
CA TYR A 29 3.08 -0.90 3.30
C TYR A 29 2.38 -1.00 1.95
N VAL A 30 2.51 0.01 1.08
CA VAL A 30 1.89 0.00 -0.25
C VAL A 30 2.44 -1.14 -1.11
N ILE A 31 3.76 -1.35 -1.10
CA ILE A 31 4.42 -2.41 -1.87
C ILE A 31 3.95 -3.79 -1.40
N VAL A 32 4.02 -4.07 -0.08
CA VAL A 32 3.57 -5.34 0.49
C VAL A 32 2.10 -5.58 0.19
N HIS A 33 1.27 -4.54 0.28
CA HIS A 33 -0.15 -4.63 -0.03
C HIS A 33 -0.42 -5.07 -1.47
N GLU A 34 0.28 -4.50 -2.46
CA GLU A 34 0.12 -4.92 -3.85
C GLU A 34 0.72 -6.30 -4.15
N LEU A 35 1.83 -6.67 -3.50
CA LEU A 35 2.39 -8.02 -3.62
C LEU A 35 1.42 -9.07 -3.05
N LEU A 36 0.76 -8.76 -1.93
CA LEU A 36 -0.26 -9.65 -1.37
C LEU A 36 -1.46 -9.81 -2.31
N HIS A 37 -1.78 -8.83 -3.15
CA HIS A 37 -2.82 -8.99 -4.16
C HIS A 37 -2.51 -10.05 -5.22
N LEU A 38 -1.23 -10.36 -5.44
CA LEU A 38 -0.81 -11.46 -6.33
C LEU A 38 -1.11 -12.84 -5.73
N ILE A 39 -1.16 -12.93 -4.40
CA ILE A 39 -1.37 -14.19 -3.66
C ILE A 39 -2.85 -14.33 -3.28
N VAL A 40 -3.44 -13.26 -2.75
CA VAL A 40 -4.82 -13.18 -2.27
C VAL A 40 -5.48 -11.95 -2.90
N PRO A 41 -6.28 -12.12 -3.98
CA PRO A 41 -6.84 -10.98 -4.71
C PRO A 41 -7.78 -10.10 -3.89
N ASN A 42 -8.44 -10.67 -2.89
CA ASN A 42 -9.48 -10.01 -2.10
C ASN A 42 -8.97 -9.65 -0.70
N HIS A 43 -9.36 -8.49 -0.15
CA HIS A 43 -9.02 -8.00 1.20
C HIS A 43 -9.71 -8.74 2.37
N GLY A 44 -9.97 -10.04 2.21
CA GLY A 44 -10.62 -10.88 3.21
C GLY A 44 -9.74 -11.18 4.43
N LYS A 45 -10.21 -12.09 5.29
CA LYS A 45 -9.49 -12.50 6.52
C LYS A 45 -8.07 -12.99 6.23
N THR A 46 -7.90 -13.79 5.16
CA THR A 46 -6.58 -14.30 4.75
C THR A 46 -5.63 -13.18 4.36
N PHE A 47 -6.10 -12.17 3.64
CA PHE A 47 -5.28 -11.02 3.26
C PHE A 47 -4.81 -10.25 4.49
N LYS A 48 -5.74 -9.95 5.42
CA LYS A 48 -5.40 -9.24 6.67
C LYS A 48 -4.44 -10.04 7.54
N ALA A 49 -4.61 -11.37 7.62
CA ALA A 49 -3.71 -12.23 8.37
C ALA A 49 -2.28 -12.24 7.80
N LEU A 50 -2.14 -12.33 6.48
CA LEU A 50 -0.83 -12.24 5.83
C LEU A 50 -0.22 -10.85 6.00
N LEU A 51 -1.03 -9.79 5.82
CA LEU A 51 -0.56 -8.43 6.01
C LEU A 51 -0.06 -8.18 7.44
N ALA A 52 -0.78 -8.66 8.45
CA ALA A 52 -0.36 -8.59 9.85
C ALA A 52 0.89 -9.43 10.16
N ALA A 53 1.09 -10.56 9.44
CA ALA A 53 2.28 -11.38 9.60
C ALA A 53 3.54 -10.71 9.03
N TYR A 54 3.42 -10.01 7.90
CA TYR A 54 4.55 -9.28 7.29
C TYR A 54 4.77 -7.89 7.89
N LEU A 55 3.69 -7.20 8.27
CA LEU A 55 3.69 -5.85 8.81
C LEU A 55 2.74 -5.79 10.02
N PRO A 56 3.20 -6.11 11.23
CA PRO A 56 2.37 -6.10 12.44
C PRO A 56 1.67 -4.75 12.68
N GLN A 57 2.31 -3.64 12.29
CA GLN A 57 1.81 -2.27 12.41
C GLN A 57 1.01 -1.77 11.18
N TRP A 58 0.52 -2.66 10.31
CA TRP A 58 -0.13 -2.28 9.05
C TRP A 58 -1.34 -1.35 9.20
N GLU A 59 -2.08 -1.44 10.30
CA GLU A 59 -3.25 -0.57 10.56
C GLU A 59 -2.83 0.89 10.72
N GLU A 60 -1.73 1.14 11.43
CA GLU A 60 -1.20 2.49 11.60
C GLU A 60 -0.64 3.03 10.28
N LEU A 61 0.12 2.22 9.54
CA LEU A 61 0.63 2.58 8.22
C LEU A 61 -0.50 2.86 7.22
N HIS A 62 -1.62 2.13 7.31
CA HIS A 62 -2.81 2.40 6.52
C HIS A 62 -3.43 3.76 6.84
N ASN A 63 -3.56 4.11 8.12
CA ASN A 63 -4.07 5.40 8.56
C ASN A 63 -3.16 6.55 8.14
N GLN A 64 -1.84 6.36 8.22
CA GLN A 64 -0.86 7.32 7.70
C GLN A 64 -1.02 7.50 6.18
N LEU A 65 -1.16 6.42 5.41
CA LEU A 65 -1.39 6.49 3.97
C LEU A 65 -2.68 7.26 3.61
N ILE A 66 -3.77 7.07 4.36
CA ILE A 66 -5.00 7.84 4.22
C ILE A 66 -4.74 9.32 4.49
N THR A 67 -3.97 9.62 5.54
CA THR A 67 -3.61 10.99 5.92
C THR A 67 -2.83 11.67 4.80
N TYR A 68 -1.80 11.03 4.23
CA TYR A 68 -1.06 11.56 3.08
C TYR A 68 -1.92 11.74 1.83
N SER A 69 -2.88 10.83 1.60
CA SER A 69 -3.82 10.92 0.47
C SER A 69 -4.80 12.09 0.63
N THR A 70 -5.22 12.37 1.86
CA THR A 70 -6.18 13.43 2.20
C THR A 70 -5.52 14.80 2.24
N LEU A 71 -4.32 14.91 2.80
CA LEU A 71 -3.60 16.17 2.93
C LEU A 71 -2.87 16.60 1.65
N GLY A 72 -2.83 15.74 0.62
CA GLY A 72 -2.16 16.05 -0.64
C GLY A 72 -0.63 16.19 -0.55
N LEU A 73 -0.03 15.85 0.60
CA LEU A 73 1.40 15.99 0.92
C LEU A 73 2.34 15.04 0.16
N ALA A 74 1.87 14.52 -0.98
CA ALA A 74 2.68 13.77 -1.94
C ALA A 74 3.57 14.67 -2.82
N GLN A 75 3.43 15.98 -2.71
CA GLN A 75 3.98 16.94 -3.67
C GLN A 75 4.93 17.89 -2.95
N ASN A 76 6.19 17.84 -3.40
CA ASN A 76 7.27 18.82 -3.25
C ASN A 76 8.13 18.75 -1.98
N SER A 77 9.32 18.17 -2.15
CA SER A 77 10.58 18.81 -1.78
C SER A 77 11.57 18.64 -2.92
#